data_AF-A0A7V5WPU6-F1
#
_entry.id   AF-A0A7V5WPU6-F1
#
_cell.length_a   1.000
_cell.length_b   1.000
_cell.length_c   1.000
_cell.angle_alpha   90.00
_cell.angle_beta   90.00
_cell.angle_gamma   90.00
#
_symmetry.space_group_name_H-M   'P 1'
#
loop_
_entity.id
_entity.type
_entity.pdbx_description
1 polymer ?
#
loop_
_entity_poly.entity_id
_entity_poly.type
_entity_poly.pdbx_seq_one_letter_code
_entity_poly.pdbx_strand_id
1 'polypeptide(L)' 'MGIIIDTSIFIHSERSNQTISSILSNISTDEEVYISTATVSELLVGVYRANTEKRRII' A
#
# COMPACT_ATOMS: atom_id res chain seq x y z
N MET A 1 -3.93 12.93 -15.28
CA MET A 1 -4.90 13.15 -14.18
C MET A 1 -4.11 12.81 -12.91
N GLY A 2 -4.71 12.62 -11.74
CA GLY A 2 -3.96 12.15 -10.57
C GLY A 2 -4.59 10.86 -10.03
N ILE A 3 -3.78 9.86 -9.68
CA ILE A 3 -4.25 8.59 -9.13
C ILE A 3 -3.95 8.58 -7.63
N ILE A 4 -4.99 8.43 -6.80
CA ILE A 4 -4.82 8.18 -5.37
C ILE A 4 -4.93 6.66 -5.16
N ILE A 5 -3.91 6.07 -4.54
CA ILE A 5 -3.92 4.65 -4.20
C ILE A 5 -4.67 4.45 -2.89
N ASP A 6 -5.72 3.63 -2.94
CA ASP A 6 -6.45 3.19 -1.76
C ASP A 6 -5.67 2.15 -0.94
N THR A 7 -5.95 2.10 0.37
CA THR A 7 -5.32 1.18 1.33
C THR A 7 -5.47 -0.28 0.92
N SER A 8 -6.60 -0.65 0.31
CA SER A 8 -6.86 -2.02 -0.14
C SER A 8 -5.86 -2.53 -1.16
N ILE A 9 -5.28 -1.66 -2.00
CA ILE A 9 -4.28 -2.04 -3.01
C ILE A 9 -2.96 -2.43 -2.34
N PHE A 10 -2.52 -1.70 -1.32
CA PHE A 10 -1.33 -2.06 -0.54
C PHE A 10 -1.52 -3.39 0.19
N ILE A 11 -2.70 -3.60 0.79
CA ILE A 11 -3.05 -4.86 1.46
C ILE A 11 -3.06 -6.02 0.45
N HIS A 12 -3.63 -5.81 -0.73
CA HIS A 12 -3.63 -6.82 -1.79
C HIS A 12 -2.21 -7.19 -2.22
N SER A 13 -1.35 -6.19 -2.45
CA SER A 13 0.06 -6.39 -2.80
C SER A 13 0.78 -7.27 -1.78
N GLU A 14 0.62 -6.94 -0.49
CA GLU A 14 1.24 -7.66 0.62
C GLU A 14 0.78 -9.12 0.69
N ARG A 15 -0.54 -9.35 0.58
CA ARG A 15 -1.14 -10.70 0.65
C ARG A 15 -0.80 -11.56 -0.56
N SER A 16 -0.66 -10.95 -1.73
CA SER A 16 -0.27 -11.60 -2.97
C SER A 16 1.25 -11.80 -3.08
N ASN A 17 2.02 -11.37 -2.08
CA ASN A 17 3.50 -11.39 -2.09
C ASN A 17 4.08 -10.70 -3.34
N GLN A 18 3.40 -9.64 -3.79
CA GLN A 18 3.80 -8.79 -4.91
C GLN A 18 4.29 -7.45 -4.38
N THR A 19 5.12 -6.78 -5.17
CA THR A 19 5.54 -5.40 -4.84
C THR A 19 4.48 -4.41 -5.31
N ILE A 20 4.34 -3.28 -4.62
CA ILE A 20 3.46 -2.22 -5.12
C ILE A 20 3.90 -1.76 -6.51
N SER A 21 5.21 -1.76 -6.81
CA SER A 21 5.73 -1.41 -8.13
C SER A 21 5.20 -2.32 -9.25
N SER A 22 5.03 -3.62 -9.00
CA SER A 22 4.46 -4.56 -9.99
C SER A 22 2.97 -4.35 -10.23
N ILE A 23 2.24 -3.76 -9.28
CA ILE A 23 0.84 -3.39 -9.47
C ILE A 23 0.77 -2.07 -10.27
N LEU A 24 1.65 -1.13 -9.94
CA LEU A 24 1.69 0.20 -10.55
C LEU A 24 2.36 0.22 -11.94
N SER A 25 3.04 -0.83 -12.36
CA SER A 25 3.71 -0.89 -13.67
C SER A 25 2.75 -0.75 -14.87
N ASN A 26 1.44 -0.93 -14.64
CA ASN A 26 0.41 -0.74 -15.66
C ASN A 26 -0.12 0.70 -15.74
N ILE A 27 0.31 1.58 -14.84
CA ILE A 27 -0.05 2.99 -14.85
C ILE A 27 0.90 3.72 -15.80
N SER A 28 0.35 4.61 -16.63
CA SER A 28 1.16 5.46 -17.51
C SER A 28 2.17 6.27 -16.71
N THR A 29 3.40 6.42 -17.21
CA THR A 29 4.46 7.20 -16.55
C THR A 29 4.12 8.69 -16.39
N ASP A 30 3.14 9.17 -17.15
CA ASP A 30 2.68 10.56 -17.15
C ASP A 30 1.60 10.84 -16.08
N GLU A 31 1.12 9.80 -15.39
CA GLU A 31 0.15 9.94 -14.31
C GLU A 31 0.86 10.10 -12.97
N GLU A 32 0.52 11.16 -12.24
CA GLU A 32 1.01 11.36 -10.88
C GLU A 32 0.29 10.44 -9.91
N VAL A 33 1.05 9.79 -9.04
CA VAL A 33 0.55 8.82 -8.07
C VAL A 33 0.68 9.39 -6.66
N TYR A 34 -0.43 9.38 -5.94
CA TYR A 34 -0.58 9.97 -4.62
C TYR A 34 -0.99 8.92 -3.59
N ILE A 35 -0.65 9.17 -2.33
CA ILE A 35 -1.13 8.42 -1.17
C ILE A 35 -1.76 9.40 -0.17
N SER A 36 -2.92 9.04 0.35
CA SER A 36 -3.58 9.82 1.40
C SER A 36 -2.87 9.64 2.74
N THR A 37 -2.81 10.70 3.55
CA THR A 37 -2.35 10.61 4.95
C THR A 37 -3.25 9.69 5.79
N ALA A 38 -4.52 9.55 5.42
CA ALA A 38 -5.43 8.58 6.03
C ALA A 38 -4.97 7.13 5.73
N THR A 39 -4.63 6.82 4.47
CA THR A 39 -4.08 5.52 4.07
C THR A 39 -2.80 5.17 4.84
N VAL A 40 -1.89 6.15 5.00
CA VAL A 40 -0.69 5.94 5.82
C VAL A 40 -1.04 5.59 7.27
N SER A 41 -2.03 6.27 7.85
CA SER A 41 -2.50 6.01 9.22
C SER A 41 -3.10 4.61 9.37
N GLU A 42 -3.92 4.18 8.40
CA GLU A 42 -4.50 2.83 8.38
C GLU A 42 -3.44 1.74 8.27
N LEU A 43 -2.45 1.93 7.39
CA LEU A 43 -1.33 1.00 7.23
C LEU A 43 -0.51 0.88 8.51
N LEU A 44 -0.21 2.00 9.18
CA LEU A 44 0.53 2.02 10.44
C LEU A 44 -0.22 1.25 11.54
N VAL A 45 -1.53 1.50 11.69
CA VAL A 45 -2.39 0.76 12.62
C VAL A 45 -2.40 -0.74 12.30
N GLY A 46 -2.45 -1.11 11.01
CA GLY A 46 -2.40 -2.50 10.56
C GLY A 46 -1.11 -3.21 10.97
N VAL A 47 0.02 -2.53 10.86
CA VAL A 47 1.33 -3.05 11.24
C VAL A 47 1.46 -3.26 12.76
N TYR A 48 1.03 -2.30 13.59
CA TYR A 48 1.01 -2.49 15.04
C TYR A 48 0.07 -3.61 15.49
N ARG A 49 -1.06 -3.81 14.79
CA ARG A 49 -2.05 -4.85 15.07
C ARG A 49 -1.73 -6.19 14.41
N ALA A 50 -0.57 -6.32 13.78
CA ALA A 50 -0.22 -7.54 13.07
C ALA A 50 -0.16 -8.77 13.98
N ASN A 51 -0.70 -9.88 13.48
CA ASN A 51 -0.79 -11.16 14.17
C ASN A 51 0.48 -12.02 14.06
N THR A 52 1.49 -11.57 13.32
CA THR A 52 2.79 -12.23 13.20
C THR A 52 3.92 -11.24 13.47
N GLU A 53 5.04 -11.73 14.01
CA GLU A 53 6.21 -10.89 14.29
C GLU A 53 6.79 -10.27 13.03
N LYS A 54 6.86 -11.04 11.93
CA LYS A 54 7.34 -10.56 10.62
C LYS A 54 6.59 -9.31 10.12
N ARG A 55 5.32 -9.16 10.50
CA ARG A 55 4.44 -8.05 10.07
C ARG A 55 4.31 -6.93 11.10
N ARG A 56 4.87 -7.11 12.31
CA ARG A 56 4.79 -6.13 13.39
C ARG A 56 6.03 -5.24 13.35
N ILE A 57 5.84 -3.92 13.40
CA ILE A 57 6.95 -3.02 13.78
C ILE A 57 7.00 -3.05 15.31
N ILE A 58 8.06 -3.66 15.84
CA ILE A 58 8.41 -3.67 17.27
C ILE A 58 9.60 -2.75 17.47
#